data_AF-M2SFM9-F1
#
_entry.id   AF-M2SFM9-F1
#
_cell.length_a   1.000
_cell.length_b   1.000
_cell.length_c   1.000
_cell.angle_alpha   90.00
_cell.angle_beta   90.00
_cell.angle_gamma   90.00
#
_symmetry.space_group_name_H-M   'P 1'
#
loop_
_entity.id
_entity.type
_entity.pdbx_description
1 polymer ?
#
loop_
_entity_poly.entity_id
_entity_poly.type
_entity_poly.pdbx_seq_one_letter_code
_entity_poly.pdbx_strand_id
1 'polypeptide(L)'
;DSGSFTIETYRSSKSRTNGLLYSQFYSSIKEIFAAGNAYPFTNTAIETLALDPKLRKTWQHVGAGLSHDPVALVRAYLYTKLRCHYAL
;
A
#
# COMPACT_ATOMS: atom_id res chain seq x y z
N ASP A 1 -20.28 -1.41 4.18
CA ASP A 1 -19.35 -0.41 3.64
C ASP A 1 -19.05 0.68 4.65
N SER A 2 -17.89 0.59 5.32
CA SER A 2 -17.46 1.52 6.37
C SER A 2 -16.12 2.19 6.03
N GLY A 3 -15.74 2.17 4.75
CA GLY A 3 -14.34 2.37 4.32
C GLY A 3 -13.84 3.81 4.24
N SER A 4 -14.69 4.81 4.48
CA SER A 4 -14.33 6.22 4.52
C SER A 4 -15.50 7.06 5.05
N PHE A 5 -15.42 7.58 6.28
CA PHE A 5 -16.34 8.61 6.75
C PHE A 5 -15.62 9.96 6.74
N THR A 6 -15.73 10.66 5.61
CA THR A 6 -15.33 12.07 5.50
C THR A 6 -16.48 12.92 6.04
N ILE A 7 -16.20 13.79 7.00
CA ILE A 7 -17.17 14.70 7.58
C ILE A 7 -16.71 16.13 7.31
N GLU A 8 -17.60 16.94 6.75
CA GLU A 8 -17.36 18.38 6.65
C GLU A 8 -17.53 19.02 8.04
N THR A 9 -16.59 19.88 8.38
CA THR A 9 -16.61 20.61 9.64
C THR A 9 -17.76 21.62 9.62
N TYR A 10 -18.52 21.69 10.72
CA TYR A 10 -19.71 22.55 10.78
C TYR A 10 -19.36 24.01 10.48
N ARG A 11 -20.23 24.67 9.68
CA ARG A 11 -19.92 25.95 9.01
C ARG A 11 -19.54 27.08 9.95
N SER A 12 -20.13 27.10 11.15
CA SER A 12 -19.87 28.12 12.18
C SER A 12 -18.99 27.64 13.34
N SER A 13 -18.41 26.45 13.26
CA SER A 13 -17.53 25.95 14.31
C SER A 13 -16.17 26.68 14.31
N LYS A 14 -15.57 26.80 15.50
CA LYS A 14 -14.22 27.35 15.66
C LYS A 14 -13.19 26.60 14.81
N SER A 15 -13.34 25.29 14.65
CA SER A 15 -12.47 24.46 13.81
C SER A 15 -12.43 24.95 12.36
N ARG A 16 -13.58 25.34 11.78
CA ARG A 16 -13.66 25.87 10.42
C ARG A 16 -13.07 27.27 10.32
N THR A 17 -13.31 28.13 11.30
CA THR A 17 -12.67 29.45 11.39
C THR A 17 -11.15 29.34 11.49
N ASN A 18 -10.66 28.26 12.11
CA ASN A 18 -9.24 27.95 12.23
C ASN A 18 -8.67 27.15 11.04
N GLY A 19 -9.43 26.97 9.95
CA GLY A 19 -8.95 26.34 8.71
C GLY A 19 -9.14 24.83 8.58
N LEU A 20 -9.71 24.14 9.58
CA LEU A 20 -10.06 22.72 9.45
C LEU A 20 -11.40 22.58 8.72
N LEU A 21 -11.35 22.18 7.45
CA LEU A 21 -12.54 22.05 6.59
C LEU A 21 -13.15 20.64 6.63
N TYR A 22 -12.31 19.62 6.60
CA TYR A 22 -12.73 18.22 6.53
C TYR A 22 -11.98 17.39 7.56
N SER A 23 -12.68 16.40 8.14
CA SER A 23 -12.08 15.37 8.97
C SER A 23 -12.39 14.02 8.37
N GLN A 24 -11.37 13.18 8.26
CA GLN A 24 -11.49 11.83 7.73
C GLN A 24 -11.30 10.83 8.85
N PHE A 25 -12.32 10.03 9.11
CA PHE A 25 -12.17 8.86 9.98
C PHE A 25 -11.71 7.69 9.12
N TYR A 26 -10.46 7.27 9.32
CA TYR A 26 -9.93 6.04 8.75
C TYR A 26 -10.27 4.87 9.67
N SER A 27 -10.52 3.69 9.11
CA SER A 27 -10.44 2.48 9.92
C SER A 27 -9.01 2.31 10.44
N SER A 28 -8.84 1.70 11.62
CA SER A 28 -7.53 1.49 12.25
C SER A 28 -6.50 0.86 11.31
N ILE A 29 -6.95 0.04 10.35
CA ILE A 29 -6.09 -0.58 9.33
C ILE A 29 -5.59 0.43 8.29
N LYS A 30 -6.42 1.41 7.86
CA LYS A 30 -6.03 2.41 6.87
C LYS A 30 -5.13 3.51 7.45
N GLU A 31 -5.32 3.86 8.72
CA GLU A 31 -4.61 4.95 9.37
C GLU A 31 -3.09 4.76 9.33
N ILE A 32 -2.64 3.54 9.60
CA ILE A 32 -1.21 3.18 9.71
C ILE A 32 -0.51 3.27 8.34
N PHE A 33 -1.22 2.92 7.26
CA PHE A 33 -0.69 3.00 5.90
C PHE A 33 -0.81 4.41 5.29
N ALA A 34 -1.88 5.13 5.62
CA ALA A 34 -2.10 6.50 5.17
C ALA A 34 -1.09 7.48 5.80
N ALA A 35 -0.76 7.31 7.09
CA ALA A 35 0.23 8.14 7.77
C ALA A 35 1.62 8.07 7.11
N GLY A 36 2.02 6.88 6.63
CA GLY A 36 3.29 6.68 5.94
C GLY A 36 3.26 6.88 4.43
N ASN A 37 2.09 7.17 3.83
CA ASN A 37 1.87 7.19 2.38
C ASN A 37 2.36 5.92 1.65
N ALA A 38 2.46 4.80 2.38
CA ALA A 38 3.09 3.57 1.94
C ALA A 38 2.07 2.43 2.02
N TYR A 39 1.34 2.25 0.92
CA TYR A 39 0.29 1.24 0.84
C TYR A 39 0.87 -0.16 0.58
N PRO A 40 0.30 -1.20 1.21
CA PRO A 40 0.67 -2.58 0.93
C PRO A 40 0.56 -2.94 -0.55
N PHE A 41 1.49 -3.78 -1.03
CA PHE A 41 1.46 -4.39 -2.37
C PHE A 41 1.48 -3.40 -3.55
N THR A 42 2.03 -2.19 -3.34
CA THR A 42 2.22 -1.18 -4.39
C THR A 42 3.39 -1.48 -5.33
N ASN A 43 4.31 -2.35 -4.94
CA ASN A 43 5.40 -2.79 -5.82
C ASN A 43 4.86 -3.74 -6.89
N THR A 44 4.68 -3.22 -8.11
CA THR A 44 4.17 -3.98 -9.28
C THR A 44 5.05 -5.17 -9.64
N ALA A 45 6.34 -5.16 -9.31
CA ALA A 45 7.21 -6.29 -9.56
C ALA A 45 6.84 -7.54 -8.73
N ILE A 46 6.08 -7.40 -7.64
CA ILE A 46 5.56 -8.54 -6.87
C ILE A 46 4.63 -9.42 -7.71
N GLU A 47 3.95 -8.87 -8.72
CA GLU A 47 3.09 -9.64 -9.62
C GLU A 47 3.88 -10.72 -10.37
N THR A 48 5.17 -10.50 -10.61
CA THR A 48 6.06 -11.48 -11.25
C THR A 48 6.29 -12.75 -10.40
N LEU A 49 5.93 -12.72 -9.11
CA LEU A 49 5.94 -13.91 -8.26
C LEU A 49 4.83 -14.90 -8.61
N ALA A 50 3.74 -14.44 -9.25
CA ALA A 50 2.63 -15.30 -9.70
C ALA A 50 2.92 -16.04 -11.00
N LEU A 51 3.98 -15.65 -11.74
CA LEU A 51 4.39 -16.30 -12.98
C LEU A 51 5.06 -17.65 -12.72
N ASP A 52 4.94 -18.55 -13.69
CA ASP A 52 5.67 -19.82 -13.65
C ASP A 52 7.20 -19.57 -13.55
N PRO A 53 7.92 -20.27 -12.65
CA PRO A 53 9.35 -20.07 -12.47
C PRO A 53 10.19 -20.25 -13.74
N LYS A 54 9.80 -21.14 -14.66
CA LYS A 54 10.50 -21.33 -15.94
C LYS A 54 10.26 -20.13 -16.85
N LEU A 55 9.02 -19.66 -16.96
CA LEU A 55 8.68 -18.45 -17.72
C LEU A 55 9.48 -17.24 -17.23
N ARG A 56 9.53 -17.04 -15.91
CA ARG A 56 10.31 -15.96 -15.32
C ARG A 56 11.78 -16.07 -15.70
N LYS A 57 12.42 -17.22 -15.53
CA LYS A 57 13.83 -17.43 -15.93
C LYS A 57 14.07 -17.16 -17.40
N THR A 58 13.17 -17.58 -18.29
CA THR A 58 13.28 -17.31 -19.72
C THR A 58 13.24 -15.81 -20.00
N TRP A 59 12.35 -15.05 -19.35
CA TRP A 59 12.28 -13.60 -19.51
C TRP A 59 13.52 -12.87 -18.97
N GLN A 60 14.09 -13.35 -17.86
CA GLN A 60 15.36 -12.85 -17.33
C GLN A 60 16.50 -13.04 -18.33
N HIS A 61 16.51 -14.19 -19.01
CA HIS A 61 17.56 -14.57 -19.92
C HIS A 61 17.44 -13.89 -21.29
N VAL A 62 16.22 -13.73 -21.80
CA VAL A 62 15.94 -13.15 -23.13
C VAL A 62 15.82 -11.63 -23.09
N GLY A 63 15.34 -11.05 -21.99
CA GLY A 63 14.93 -9.64 -21.93
C GLY A 63 16.05 -8.62 -21.70
N ALA A 64 17.29 -9.04 -21.38
CA ALA A 64 18.46 -8.20 -21.06
C ALA A 64 18.27 -7.09 -19.99
N GLY A 65 17.06 -6.86 -19.48
CA GLY A 65 16.74 -5.85 -18.48
C GLY A 65 16.70 -6.45 -17.09
N LEU A 66 17.32 -5.73 -16.13
CA LEU A 66 17.29 -5.93 -14.69
C LEU A 66 16.00 -6.60 -14.20
N SER A 67 16.00 -7.92 -14.20
CA SER A 67 14.97 -8.66 -13.50
C SER A 67 15.20 -8.44 -12.02
N HIS A 68 14.21 -7.85 -11.37
CA HIS A 68 14.07 -7.85 -9.93
C HIS A 68 14.52 -9.19 -9.34
N ASP A 69 15.36 -9.15 -8.31
CA ASP A 69 15.81 -10.35 -7.63
C ASP A 69 14.59 -11.06 -7.01
N PRO A 70 14.27 -12.30 -7.44
CA PRO A 70 13.12 -13.01 -6.93
C PRO A 70 13.21 -13.25 -5.41
N VAL A 71 14.42 -13.35 -4.84
CA VAL A 71 14.59 -13.51 -3.38
C VAL A 71 14.20 -12.21 -2.67
N ALA A 72 14.69 -11.06 -3.15
CA ALA A 72 14.29 -9.75 -2.63
C ALA A 72 12.78 -9.51 -2.74
N LEU A 73 12.15 -9.89 -3.87
CA LEU A 73 10.71 -9.75 -4.08
C LEU A 73 9.89 -10.63 -3.11
N VAL A 74 10.30 -11.88 -2.89
CA VAL A 74 9.62 -12.76 -1.92
C VAL A 74 9.73 -12.17 -0.51
N ARG A 75 10.90 -11.65 -0.12
CA ARG A 75 11.07 -10.97 1.18
C ARG A 75 10.17 -9.75 1.29
N ALA A 76 10.12 -8.90 0.28
CA ALA A 76 9.27 -7.71 0.26
C ALA A 76 7.78 -8.08 0.39
N TYR A 77 7.32 -9.13 -0.29
CA TYR A 77 5.96 -9.65 -0.17
C TYR A 77 5.67 -10.15 1.25
N LEU A 78 6.56 -10.96 1.83
CA LEU A 78 6.38 -11.51 3.17
C LEU A 78 6.37 -10.43 4.25
N TYR A 79 7.26 -9.43 4.17
CA TYR A 79 7.26 -8.30 5.10
C TYR A 79 5.98 -7.46 4.98
N THR A 80 5.51 -7.22 3.76
CA THR A 80 4.24 -6.51 3.54
C THR A 80 3.06 -7.28 4.13
N LYS A 81 3.03 -8.60 3.94
CA LYS A 81 2.01 -9.48 4.53
C LYS A 81 2.04 -9.46 6.06
N LEU A 82 3.24 -9.54 6.65
CA LEU A 82 3.44 -9.48 8.10
C LEU A 82 2.95 -8.15 8.68
N ARG A 83 3.26 -7.05 7.99
CA ARG A 83 2.86 -5.70 8.36
C ARG A 83 1.34 -5.52 8.31
N CYS A 84 0.68 -6.10 7.31
CA CYS A 84 -0.79 -6.16 7.25
C CYS A 84 -1.38 -7.03 8.36
N HIS A 85 -0.73 -8.14 8.72
CA HIS A 85 -1.22 -9.05 9.76
C HIS A 85 -1.21 -8.40 11.15
N TYR A 86 -0.14 -7.68 11.48
CA TYR A 86 -0.02 -7.00 12.77
C TYR A 86 -0.59 -5.58 12.79
N ALA A 87 -0.99 -5.04 11.63
CA ALA A 87 -1.34 -3.63 11.47
C ALA A 87 -0.21 -2.72 12.00
N LEU A 88 0.99 -2.86 11.44
CA LEU A 88 2.18 -2.06 11.76
C LEU A 88 2.54 -1.09 10.63
#